data_AF-A0A1I3LAN5-F1
#
_entry.id   AF-A0A1I3LAN5-F1
#
_cell.length_a   1.000
_cell.length_b   1.000
_cell.length_c   1.000
_cell.angle_alpha   90.00
_cell.angle_beta   90.00
_cell.angle_gamma   90.00
#
_symmetry.space_group_name_H-M   'P 1'
#
loop_
_entity.id
_entity.type
_entity.pdbx_description
1 polymer ?
#
loop_
_entity_poly.entity_id
_entity_poly.type
_entity_poly.pdbx_seq_one_letter_code
_entity_poly.pdbx_strand_id
1 'polypeptide(L)'
;MIPISRKLIALASATVLSFGAAMPLSAQESGLSAGTPVDAEGNATGTAADNVGRAYTLETQGDWEIRCIKAPEGQADPCSMYQLLKDEQDNDVAEVALFHMGKGDVEAAATFTTPLETLLTGQLALFVDGQNGRKYPFQFCNKVGCFVRAGLTAADVDLLKKGNEGMVGIVPMGRPDQPVQLKLSLTGFTAAYSRVTELNVAAQGDAAPAE
;
A
#
# COMPACT_ATOMS: atom_id res chain seq x y z
N MET A 1 -64.65 -4.37 -15.42
CA MET A 1 -65.49 -5.55 -15.70
C MET A 1 -64.95 -6.23 -16.96
N ILE A 2 -64.43 -7.45 -16.78
CA ILE A 2 -64.34 -8.58 -17.73
C ILE A 2 -63.37 -8.46 -18.94
N PRO A 3 -62.38 -9.38 -19.03
CA PRO A 3 -61.36 -9.46 -20.09
C PRO A 3 -61.83 -10.30 -21.29
N ILE A 4 -61.23 -10.08 -22.47
CA ILE A 4 -61.60 -10.79 -23.71
C ILE A 4 -60.37 -11.48 -24.33
N SER A 5 -60.48 -12.81 -24.37
CA SER A 5 -60.01 -13.75 -25.42
C SER A 5 -58.51 -13.98 -25.59
N ARG A 6 -58.03 -15.17 -25.95
CA ARG A 6 -58.69 -16.39 -26.45
C ARG A 6 -57.70 -17.54 -26.25
N LYS A 7 -58.14 -18.66 -25.68
CA LYS A 7 -57.45 -19.95 -25.83
C LYS A 7 -57.77 -20.50 -27.22
N LEU A 8 -56.78 -21.09 -27.89
CA LEU A 8 -56.99 -22.12 -28.89
C LEU A 8 -55.89 -23.19 -28.74
N ILE A 9 -56.38 -24.41 -28.64
CA ILE A 9 -55.68 -25.68 -28.44
C ILE A 9 -55.27 -26.21 -29.82
N ALA A 10 -54.08 -26.80 -29.94
CA ALA A 10 -53.81 -27.81 -30.95
C ALA A 10 -52.81 -28.85 -30.40
N LEU A 11 -53.30 -30.10 -30.26
CA LEU A 11 -52.49 -31.31 -30.12
C LEU A 11 -51.88 -31.65 -31.49
N ALA A 12 -50.60 -32.06 -31.52
CA ALA A 12 -50.09 -32.97 -32.54
C ALA A 12 -48.87 -33.75 -32.02
N SER A 13 -48.93 -35.06 -32.22
CA SER A 13 -48.01 -36.10 -31.76
C SER A 13 -46.67 -36.14 -32.51
N ALA A 14 -45.64 -36.53 -31.76
CA ALA A 14 -44.51 -37.41 -32.08
C ALA A 14 -43.94 -37.47 -33.52
N THR A 15 -42.65 -37.08 -33.65
CA THR A 15 -41.66 -37.84 -34.44
C THR A 15 -40.28 -37.69 -33.80
N VAL A 16 -39.67 -38.82 -33.46
CA VAL A 16 -38.27 -38.94 -33.01
C VAL A 16 -37.37 -38.81 -34.24
N LEU A 17 -36.46 -37.83 -34.23
CA LEU A 17 -35.36 -37.70 -35.18
C LEU A 17 -34.05 -37.77 -34.39
N SER A 18 -33.45 -38.96 -34.42
CA SER A 18 -32.08 -39.18 -33.98
C SER A 18 -31.13 -38.43 -34.93
N PHE A 19 -30.58 -37.31 -34.49
CA PHE A 19 -29.44 -36.66 -35.13
C PHE A 19 -28.23 -36.83 -34.22
N GLY A 20 -27.37 -37.78 -34.59
CA GLY A 20 -26.05 -37.91 -34.00
C GLY A 20 -25.18 -36.74 -34.43
N ALA A 21 -25.00 -35.77 -33.54
CA ALA A 21 -23.93 -34.79 -33.62
C ALA A 21 -22.83 -35.23 -32.65
N ALA A 22 -21.75 -35.78 -33.18
CA ALA A 22 -20.48 -35.87 -32.47
C ALA A 22 -20.03 -34.44 -32.17
N MET A 23 -20.22 -33.98 -30.93
CA MET A 23 -19.63 -32.74 -30.47
C MET A 23 -18.14 -33.00 -30.22
N PRO A 24 -17.21 -32.23 -30.83
CA PRO A 24 -15.84 -32.23 -30.35
C PRO A 24 -15.87 -31.63 -28.95
N LEU A 25 -15.56 -32.45 -27.96
CA LEU A 25 -15.21 -32.00 -26.61
C LEU A 25 -13.86 -31.29 -26.73
N SER A 26 -13.90 -29.99 -26.97
CA SER A 26 -12.71 -29.14 -26.99
C SER A 26 -13.02 -27.87 -26.23
N ALA A 27 -12.13 -27.57 -25.27
CA ALA A 27 -12.04 -26.34 -24.50
C ALA A 27 -13.03 -26.16 -23.33
N GLN A 28 -12.82 -26.93 -22.26
CA GLN A 28 -13.03 -26.45 -20.89
C GLN A 28 -11.69 -26.46 -20.14
N GLU A 29 -10.70 -25.75 -20.66
CA GLU A 29 -9.42 -25.47 -19.97
C GLU A 29 -9.09 -23.97 -20.03
N SER A 30 -10.10 -23.11 -20.03
CA SER A 30 -9.87 -21.69 -19.75
C SER A 30 -10.02 -21.47 -18.25
N GLY A 31 -8.89 -21.47 -17.54
CA GLY A 31 -8.82 -21.11 -16.12
C GLY A 31 -7.93 -21.97 -15.24
N LEU A 32 -7.25 -22.99 -15.77
CA LEU A 32 -6.27 -23.77 -15.02
C LEU A 32 -4.88 -23.16 -15.20
N SER A 33 -4.25 -22.80 -14.08
CA SER A 33 -2.84 -22.40 -14.05
C SER A 33 -1.96 -23.65 -13.99
N ALA A 34 -0.99 -23.75 -14.90
CA ALA A 34 0.01 -24.82 -14.90
C ALA A 34 1.14 -24.61 -13.87
N GLY A 35 1.07 -23.56 -13.06
CA GLY A 35 2.13 -23.17 -12.12
C GLY A 35 3.36 -22.58 -12.81
N THR A 36 4.28 -22.03 -12.02
CA THR A 36 5.58 -21.53 -12.48
C THR A 36 6.66 -22.53 -12.08
N PRO A 37 7.60 -22.89 -12.97
CA PRO A 37 8.72 -23.76 -12.62
C PRO A 37 9.54 -23.13 -11.48
N VAL A 38 9.81 -23.92 -10.43
CA VAL A 38 10.69 -23.53 -9.33
C VAL A 38 12.03 -24.26 -9.42
N ASP A 39 13.10 -23.64 -8.95
CA ASP A 39 14.39 -24.30 -8.77
C ASP A 39 14.40 -25.26 -7.57
N ALA A 40 15.54 -25.92 -7.32
CA ALA A 40 15.69 -26.91 -6.26
C ALA A 40 15.52 -26.29 -4.86
N GLU A 41 15.67 -24.97 -4.75
CA GLU A 41 15.47 -24.18 -3.55
C GLU A 41 14.03 -23.62 -3.42
N GLY A 42 13.16 -23.87 -4.41
CA GLY A 42 11.76 -23.47 -4.39
C GLY A 42 11.49 -22.05 -4.91
N ASN A 43 12.46 -21.41 -5.56
CA ASN A 43 12.29 -20.09 -6.17
C ASN A 43 11.72 -20.21 -7.58
N ALA A 44 10.69 -19.41 -7.87
CA ALA A 44 10.13 -19.31 -9.21
C ALA A 44 11.18 -18.79 -10.20
N THR A 45 11.39 -19.51 -11.30
CA THR A 45 12.37 -19.18 -12.35
C THR A 45 11.81 -18.22 -13.42
N GLY A 46 10.79 -17.44 -13.05
CA GLY A 46 10.10 -16.50 -13.94
C GLY A 46 11.01 -15.37 -14.47
N THR A 47 10.74 -14.92 -15.70
CA THR A 47 11.43 -13.78 -16.31
C THR A 47 11.13 -12.48 -15.56
N ALA A 48 12.05 -11.50 -15.59
CA ALA A 48 12.00 -10.24 -14.84
C ALA A 48 10.68 -9.43 -14.93
N ALA A 49 9.81 -9.71 -15.90
CA ALA A 49 8.47 -9.14 -16.02
C ALA A 49 7.50 -9.50 -14.87
N ASP A 50 7.76 -10.60 -14.13
CA ASP A 50 6.80 -11.15 -13.16
C ASP A 50 6.80 -10.44 -11.79
N ASN A 51 7.71 -9.49 -11.56
CA ASN A 51 7.84 -8.81 -10.26
C ASN A 51 7.40 -7.35 -10.26
N VAL A 52 7.00 -6.78 -11.39
CA VAL A 52 6.54 -5.39 -11.48
C VAL A 52 5.39 -5.14 -10.48
N GLY A 53 5.48 -4.07 -9.71
CA GLY A 53 4.52 -3.71 -8.67
C GLY A 53 4.75 -4.40 -7.32
N ARG A 54 5.69 -5.36 -7.21
CA ARG A 54 6.01 -5.99 -5.93
C ARG A 54 6.99 -5.14 -5.13
N ALA A 55 6.71 -5.00 -3.84
CA ALA A 55 7.61 -4.34 -2.90
C ALA A 55 8.76 -5.27 -2.50
N TYR A 56 9.95 -4.71 -2.29
CA TYR A 56 11.11 -5.39 -1.73
C TYR A 56 11.90 -4.44 -0.82
N THR A 57 12.57 -4.99 0.18
CA THR A 57 13.53 -4.23 1.00
C THR A 57 14.88 -4.20 0.29
N LEU A 58 15.36 -3.00 -0.03
CA LEU A 58 16.64 -2.77 -0.69
C LEU A 58 17.79 -2.84 0.31
N GLU A 59 17.67 -2.12 1.41
CA GLU A 59 18.69 -2.02 2.47
C GLU A 59 18.07 -1.47 3.78
N THR A 60 18.85 -1.48 4.86
CA THR A 60 18.44 -0.94 6.17
C THR A 60 19.46 0.07 6.67
N GLN A 61 18.99 1.17 7.24
CA GLN A 61 19.78 2.27 7.79
C GLN A 61 19.32 2.55 9.22
N GLY A 62 20.05 2.03 10.22
CA GLY A 62 19.59 2.06 11.61
C GLY A 62 18.27 1.30 11.77
N ASP A 63 17.24 1.97 12.26
CA ASP A 63 15.91 1.40 12.48
C ASP A 63 14.95 1.63 11.30
N TRP A 64 15.48 2.04 10.14
CA TRP A 64 14.71 2.34 8.95
C TRP A 64 15.03 1.38 7.81
N GLU A 65 14.00 0.72 7.28
CA GLU A 65 14.12 -0.07 6.06
C GLU A 65 13.91 0.81 4.84
N ILE A 66 14.74 0.69 3.82
CA ILE A 66 14.49 1.28 2.51
C ILE A 66 13.75 0.24 1.67
N ARG A 67 12.47 0.50 1.41
CA ARG A 67 11.58 -0.37 0.64
C ARG A 67 11.27 0.26 -0.71
N CYS A 68 11.44 -0.50 -1.78
CA CYS A 68 11.19 -0.06 -3.15
C CYS A 68 10.11 -0.93 -3.79
N ILE A 69 9.44 -0.38 -4.81
CA ILE A 69 8.47 -1.13 -5.62
C ILE A 69 9.11 -1.35 -6.99
N LYS A 70 9.16 -2.61 -7.45
CA LYS A 70 9.70 -2.94 -8.75
C LYS A 70 8.92 -2.21 -9.86
N ALA A 71 9.57 -1.33 -10.60
CA ALA A 71 9.00 -0.64 -11.75
C ALA A 71 9.14 -1.50 -13.03
N PRO A 72 8.39 -1.17 -14.10
CA PRO A 72 8.59 -1.76 -15.42
C PRO A 72 10.04 -1.60 -15.92
N GLU A 73 10.44 -2.43 -16.88
CA GLU A 73 11.76 -2.31 -17.50
C GLU A 73 11.98 -0.91 -18.10
N GLY A 74 13.17 -0.36 -17.89
CA GLY A 74 13.54 1.00 -18.30
C GLY A 74 13.04 2.11 -17.37
N GLN A 75 12.36 1.77 -16.26
CA GLN A 75 12.00 2.71 -15.20
C GLN A 75 12.72 2.37 -13.91
N ALA A 76 13.11 3.39 -13.16
CA ALA A 76 13.67 3.22 -11.83
C ALA A 76 12.58 2.90 -10.80
N ASP A 77 12.94 2.06 -9.84
CA ASP A 77 12.04 1.63 -8.76
C ASP A 77 11.79 2.80 -7.78
N PRO A 78 10.55 3.25 -7.54
CA PRO A 78 10.27 4.24 -6.50
C PRO A 78 10.49 3.63 -5.12
N CYS A 79 11.18 4.37 -4.25
CA CYS A 79 11.57 3.92 -2.92
C CYS A 79 10.98 4.81 -1.81
N SER A 80 10.82 4.22 -0.64
CA SER A 80 10.41 4.87 0.60
C SER A 80 11.22 4.31 1.76
N MET A 81 11.43 5.10 2.81
CA MET A 81 11.92 4.60 4.09
C MET A 81 10.73 4.21 4.96
N TYR A 82 10.85 3.09 5.65
CA TYR A 82 9.78 2.43 6.36
C TYR A 82 10.17 2.14 7.81
N GLN A 83 9.20 2.27 8.71
CA GLN A 83 9.31 1.76 10.07
C GLN A 83 7.95 1.24 10.56
N LEU A 84 8.00 0.09 11.24
CA LEU A 84 6.88 -0.45 12.00
C LEU A 84 6.92 0.17 13.40
N LEU A 85 5.81 0.78 13.80
CA LEU A 85 5.67 1.53 15.04
C LEU A 85 5.04 0.68 16.11
N LYS A 86 5.69 0.66 17.27
CA LYS A 86 5.31 -0.17 18.41
C LYS A 86 4.81 0.66 19.58
N ASP A 87 3.93 0.05 20.38
CA ASP A 87 3.50 0.62 21.67
C ASP A 87 4.54 0.37 22.77
N GLU A 88 4.25 0.84 23.98
CA GLU A 88 5.12 0.67 25.15
C GLU A 88 5.28 -0.80 25.59
N GLN A 89 4.42 -1.69 25.11
CA GLN A 89 4.47 -3.14 25.36
C GLN A 89 5.12 -3.91 24.21
N ASP A 90 5.74 -3.22 23.25
CA ASP A 90 6.44 -3.77 22.07
C ASP A 90 5.52 -4.43 21.02
N ASN A 91 4.21 -4.18 21.09
CA ASN A 91 3.26 -4.69 20.09
C ASN A 91 3.33 -3.87 18.81
N ASP A 92 3.16 -4.52 17.66
CA ASP A 92 3.05 -3.86 16.37
C ASP A 92 1.69 -3.17 16.24
N VAL A 93 1.67 -1.84 16.09
CA VAL A 93 0.40 -1.08 16.09
C VAL A 93 0.18 -0.33 14.80
N ALA A 94 1.16 0.42 14.32
CA ALA A 94 1.03 1.25 13.13
C ALA A 94 2.31 1.19 12.32
N GLU A 95 2.31 1.77 11.13
CA GLU A 95 3.50 1.88 10.31
C GLU A 95 3.59 3.24 9.65
N VAL A 96 4.80 3.62 9.27
CA VAL A 96 5.06 4.82 8.48
C VAL A 96 5.93 4.47 7.28
N ALA A 97 5.54 4.96 6.11
CA ALA A 97 6.36 4.98 4.90
C ALA A 97 6.58 6.44 4.47
N LEU A 98 7.83 6.87 4.35
CA LEU A 98 8.21 8.24 4.03
C LEU A 98 9.03 8.26 2.74
N PHE A 99 8.69 9.17 1.82
CA PHE A 99 9.41 9.33 0.57
C PHE A 99 9.67 10.81 0.27
N HIS A 100 10.80 11.07 -0.39
CA HIS A 100 11.14 12.41 -0.88
C HIS A 100 10.18 12.80 -2.03
N MET A 101 9.62 14.02 -1.94
CA MET A 101 8.76 14.58 -2.99
C MET A 101 9.47 15.68 -3.79
N GLY A 102 10.27 16.53 -3.14
CA GLY A 102 11.04 17.59 -3.80
C GLY A 102 10.21 18.58 -4.62
N LYS A 103 8.92 18.78 -4.29
CA LYS A 103 7.99 19.60 -5.07
C LYS A 103 7.30 20.65 -4.20
N GLY A 104 7.47 21.93 -4.57
CA GLY A 104 6.82 23.05 -3.89
C GLY A 104 7.24 23.15 -2.42
N ASP A 105 6.28 23.44 -1.54
CA ASP A 105 6.53 23.61 -0.09
C ASP A 105 6.61 22.26 0.67
N VAL A 106 6.43 21.13 -0.01
CA VAL A 106 6.46 19.78 0.58
C VAL A 106 7.76 19.08 0.18
N GLU A 107 8.67 18.99 1.13
CA GLU A 107 9.97 18.33 0.99
C GLU A 107 9.82 16.81 0.96
N ALA A 108 8.99 16.27 1.87
CA ALA A 108 8.72 14.85 1.97
C ALA A 108 7.24 14.57 2.21
N ALA A 109 6.78 13.40 1.79
CA ALA A 109 5.48 12.87 2.19
C ALA A 109 5.65 11.63 3.05
N ALA A 110 4.86 11.54 4.11
CA ALA A 110 4.77 10.38 4.97
C ALA A 110 3.34 9.82 4.92
N THR A 111 3.22 8.52 4.70
CA THR A 111 1.98 7.77 4.86
C THR A 111 2.04 7.00 6.16
N PHE A 112 1.15 7.33 7.09
CA PHE A 112 0.92 6.51 8.27
C PHE A 112 -0.29 5.62 8.03
N THR A 113 -0.15 4.33 8.34
CA THR A 113 -1.25 3.37 8.38
C THR A 113 -1.49 2.99 9.83
N THR A 114 -2.69 3.28 10.34
CA THR A 114 -3.10 2.96 11.71
C THR A 114 -4.19 1.88 11.72
N PRO A 115 -4.43 1.20 12.86
CA PRO A 115 -5.48 0.21 12.96
C PRO A 115 -6.88 0.77 12.67
N LEU A 116 -7.79 -0.14 12.34
CA LEU A 116 -9.22 0.13 12.43
C LEU A 116 -9.61 0.54 13.86
N GLU A 117 -10.79 1.15 14.01
CA GLU A 117 -11.24 1.72 15.29
C GLU A 117 -10.36 2.87 15.81
N THR A 118 -9.61 3.53 14.93
CA THR A 118 -8.98 4.84 15.22
C THR A 118 -10.05 5.95 15.18
N LEU A 119 -9.98 6.93 16.10
CA LEU A 119 -10.83 8.12 16.11
C LEU A 119 -10.30 9.17 15.12
N LEU A 120 -10.90 9.24 13.93
CA LEU A 120 -10.45 10.12 12.84
C LEU A 120 -10.45 11.61 13.20
N THR A 121 -11.43 12.07 14.00
CA THR A 121 -11.52 13.47 14.45
C THR A 121 -10.42 13.83 15.47
N GLY A 122 -9.80 12.83 16.12
CA GLY A 122 -8.67 13.02 17.02
C GLY A 122 -7.39 13.47 16.30
N GLN A 123 -7.30 13.15 14.99
CA GLN A 123 -6.12 13.34 14.14
C GLN A 123 -4.92 12.53 14.64
N LEU A 124 -3.94 12.30 13.76
CA LEU A 124 -2.66 11.73 14.18
C LEU A 124 -1.76 12.86 14.66
N ALA A 125 -1.12 12.68 15.81
CA ALA A 125 -0.14 13.63 16.33
C ALA A 125 1.30 13.12 16.11
N LEU A 126 2.22 13.99 15.71
CA LEU A 126 3.65 13.70 15.59
C LEU A 126 4.43 14.71 16.45
N PHE A 127 5.35 14.21 17.27
CA PHE A 127 6.26 15.00 18.09
C PHE A 127 7.70 14.57 17.83
N VAL A 128 8.65 15.48 18.04
CA VAL A 128 10.08 15.21 18.02
C VAL A 128 10.66 15.70 19.34
N ASP A 129 11.32 14.81 20.09
CA ASP A 129 11.88 15.08 21.43
C ASP A 129 10.87 15.69 22.41
N GLY A 130 9.59 15.30 22.31
CA GLY A 130 8.49 15.84 23.11
C GLY A 130 8.11 17.29 22.80
N GLN A 131 8.64 17.86 21.71
CA GLN A 131 8.38 19.22 21.25
C GLN A 131 7.80 19.23 19.82
N ASN A 132 7.49 20.42 19.31
CA ASN A 132 7.09 20.66 17.91
C ASN A 132 5.91 19.81 17.43
N GLY A 133 4.92 19.59 18.30
CA GLY A 133 3.76 18.77 18.01
C GLY A 133 2.98 19.24 16.78
N ARG A 134 2.80 18.34 15.80
CA ARG A 134 1.97 18.56 14.62
C ARG A 134 0.80 17.59 14.61
N LYS A 135 -0.34 18.04 14.07
CA LYS A 135 -1.48 17.16 13.83
C LYS A 135 -1.77 17.02 12.34
N TYR A 136 -2.10 15.81 11.93
CA TYR A 136 -2.46 15.47 10.57
C TYR A 136 -3.82 14.78 10.53
N PRO A 137 -4.77 15.28 9.72
CA PRO A 137 -6.07 14.63 9.58
C PRO A 137 -5.92 13.27 8.90
N PHE A 138 -6.81 12.33 9.24
CA PHE A 138 -7.01 11.11 8.47
C PHE A 138 -7.76 11.41 7.18
N GLN A 139 -7.35 10.83 6.04
CA GLN A 139 -8.03 11.02 4.76
C GLN A 139 -9.11 9.97 4.52
N PHE A 140 -8.81 8.70 4.80
CA PHE A 140 -9.72 7.59 4.57
C PHE A 140 -9.32 6.37 5.39
N CYS A 141 -10.21 5.40 5.48
CA CYS A 141 -9.91 4.05 5.96
C CYS A 141 -10.34 3.03 4.91
N ASN A 142 -9.65 1.89 4.89
CA ASN A 142 -10.06 0.70 4.14
C ASN A 142 -9.88 -0.54 5.03
N LYS A 143 -9.96 -1.74 4.45
CA LYS A 143 -9.84 -2.99 5.22
C LYS A 143 -8.48 -3.22 5.89
N VAL A 144 -7.43 -2.53 5.42
CA VAL A 144 -6.06 -2.62 5.95
C VAL A 144 -5.88 -1.70 7.16
N GLY A 145 -6.48 -0.50 7.13
CA GLY A 145 -6.32 0.47 8.21
C GLY A 145 -6.86 1.85 7.85
N CYS A 146 -6.54 2.82 8.69
CA CYS A 146 -6.83 4.23 8.50
C CYS A 146 -5.55 4.99 8.11
N PHE A 147 -5.66 5.87 7.13
CA PHE A 147 -4.50 6.47 6.47
C PHE A 147 -4.39 7.97 6.75
N VAL A 148 -3.17 8.39 7.06
CA VAL A 148 -2.73 9.78 7.08
C VAL A 148 -1.65 9.96 6.03
N ARG A 149 -1.81 10.96 5.16
CA ARG A 149 -0.84 11.43 4.18
C ARG A 149 -0.35 12.80 4.64
N ALA A 150 0.73 12.79 5.41
CA ALA A 150 1.36 13.98 5.94
C ALA A 150 2.33 14.57 4.91
N GLY A 151 2.22 15.86 4.66
CA GLY A 151 3.27 16.64 3.98
C GLY A 151 4.21 17.22 5.03
N LEU A 152 5.51 16.97 4.87
CA LEU A 152 6.56 17.49 5.73
C LEU A 152 7.29 18.61 5.00
N THR A 153 7.45 19.74 5.66
CA THR A 153 8.27 20.85 5.16
C THR A 153 9.75 20.54 5.32
N ALA A 154 10.63 21.30 4.67
CA ALA A 154 12.07 21.18 4.88
C ALA A 154 12.47 21.35 6.36
N ALA A 155 11.79 22.26 7.09
CA ALA A 155 12.02 22.45 8.52
C ALA A 155 11.61 21.21 9.35
N ASP A 156 10.57 20.49 8.94
CA ASP A 156 10.14 19.27 9.63
C ASP A 156 11.11 18.13 9.42
N VAL A 157 11.60 17.97 8.19
CA VAL A 157 12.64 17.00 7.87
C VAL A 157 13.91 17.31 8.64
N ASP A 158 14.29 18.60 8.75
CA ASP A 158 15.45 19.01 9.54
C ASP A 158 15.30 18.75 11.04
N LEU A 159 14.09 18.90 11.59
CA LEU A 159 13.81 18.51 12.98
C LEU A 159 13.98 17.01 13.17
N LEU A 160 13.44 16.19 12.26
CA LEU A 160 13.59 14.72 12.32
C LEU A 160 15.06 14.28 12.17
N LYS A 161 15.85 14.95 11.33
CA LYS A 161 17.29 14.67 11.17
C LYS A 161 18.12 14.98 12.43
N LYS A 162 17.69 15.97 13.22
CA LYS A 162 18.40 16.45 14.43
C LYS A 162 17.87 15.84 15.73
N GLY A 163 16.64 15.30 15.69
CA GLY A 163 15.97 14.74 16.85
C GLY A 163 16.56 13.40 17.28
N ASN A 164 16.30 13.02 18.52
CA ASN A 164 16.72 11.73 19.07
C ASN A 164 15.58 10.71 19.03
N GLU A 165 14.36 11.15 19.33
CA GLU A 165 13.18 10.29 19.32
C GLU A 165 11.95 11.04 18.74
N GLY A 166 11.19 10.34 17.91
CA GLY A 166 9.87 10.76 17.46
C GLY A 166 8.78 10.03 18.23
N MET A 167 7.63 10.68 18.43
CA MET A 167 6.45 10.05 19.02
C MET A 167 5.22 10.29 18.15
N VAL A 168 4.48 9.21 17.89
CA VAL A 168 3.23 9.22 17.13
C VAL A 168 2.06 8.95 18.07
N GLY A 169 1.10 9.88 18.15
CA GLY A 169 -0.11 9.77 18.95
C GLY A 169 -1.32 9.36 18.12
N ILE A 170 -2.02 8.32 18.54
CA ILE A 170 -3.26 7.83 17.93
C ILE A 170 -4.34 7.74 19.02
N VAL A 171 -5.55 8.20 18.71
CA VAL A 171 -6.69 8.13 19.64
C VAL A 171 -7.59 6.95 19.27
N PRO A 172 -7.77 5.94 20.13
CA PRO A 172 -8.73 4.87 19.89
C PRO A 172 -10.18 5.39 19.96
N MET A 173 -11.05 4.93 19.05
CA MET A 173 -12.48 5.26 19.04
C MET A 173 -13.19 4.81 20.32
N GLY A 174 -12.85 3.61 20.82
CA GLY A 174 -13.46 3.05 22.03
C GLY A 174 -12.97 3.67 23.34
N ARG A 175 -11.84 4.40 23.33
CA ARG A 175 -11.25 5.06 24.50
C ARG A 175 -10.65 6.43 24.14
N PRO A 176 -11.47 7.44 23.82
CA PRO A 176 -10.99 8.75 23.36
C PRO A 176 -10.15 9.52 24.39
N ASP A 177 -10.29 9.19 25.67
CA ASP A 177 -9.56 9.75 26.81
C ASP A 177 -8.17 9.13 27.01
N GLN A 178 -7.84 8.06 26.27
CA GLN A 178 -6.60 7.30 26.43
C GLN A 178 -5.85 7.17 25.10
N PRO A 179 -5.16 8.23 24.65
CA PRO A 179 -4.32 8.17 23.46
C PRO A 179 -3.20 7.15 23.63
N VAL A 180 -2.94 6.40 22.55
CA VAL A 180 -1.78 5.50 22.46
C VAL A 180 -0.62 6.29 21.88
N GLN A 181 0.55 6.16 22.51
CA GLN A 181 1.79 6.75 22.04
C GLN A 181 2.67 5.65 21.46
N LEU A 182 3.11 5.84 20.22
CA LEU A 182 3.97 4.91 19.51
C LEU A 182 5.33 5.55 19.28
N LYS A 183 6.39 4.78 19.52
CA LYS A 183 7.75 5.26 19.28
C LYS A 183 8.04 5.26 17.79
N LEU A 184 8.61 6.38 17.32
CA LEU A 184 9.20 6.53 16.00
C LEU A 184 10.70 6.73 16.20
N SER A 185 11.50 5.69 15.96
CA SER A 185 12.94 5.79 16.09
C SER A 185 13.51 6.73 15.02
N LEU A 186 14.37 7.66 15.45
CA LEU A 186 15.12 8.54 14.55
C LEU A 186 16.55 8.02 14.30
N THR A 187 16.91 6.85 14.87
CA THR A 187 18.18 6.19 14.63
C THR A 187 18.28 5.79 13.16
N GLY A 188 19.22 6.40 12.43
CA GLY A 188 19.43 6.16 11.00
C GLY A 188 18.52 7.00 10.08
N PHE A 189 17.64 7.85 10.63
CA PHE A 189 16.71 8.66 9.82
C PHE A 189 17.42 9.48 8.75
N THR A 190 18.48 10.21 9.12
CA THR A 190 19.23 11.08 8.19
C THR A 190 19.83 10.27 7.03
N ALA A 191 20.43 9.11 7.32
CA ALA A 191 21.02 8.26 6.30
C ALA A 191 19.96 7.67 5.38
N ALA A 192 18.87 7.14 5.95
CA ALA A 192 17.73 6.60 5.20
C ALA A 192 17.08 7.66 4.30
N TYR A 193 16.84 8.86 4.83
CA TYR A 193 16.21 9.95 4.10
C TYR A 193 17.06 10.45 2.94
N SER A 194 18.36 10.67 3.16
CA SER A 194 19.29 11.02 2.09
C SER A 194 19.30 9.95 1.00
N ARG A 195 19.33 8.68 1.39
CA ARG A 195 19.37 7.57 0.44
C ARG A 195 18.10 7.44 -0.40
N VAL A 196 16.93 7.54 0.21
CA VAL A 196 15.64 7.56 -0.52
C VAL A 196 15.52 8.78 -1.42
N THR A 197 16.08 9.92 -1.01
CA THR A 197 16.14 11.14 -1.84
C THR A 197 16.97 10.89 -3.10
N GLU A 198 18.18 10.34 -2.97
CA GLU A 198 19.03 9.99 -4.12
C GLU A 198 18.34 9.02 -5.08
N LEU A 199 17.75 7.94 -4.55
CA LEU A 199 17.05 6.93 -5.34
C LEU A 199 15.87 7.54 -6.12
N ASN A 200 15.06 8.37 -5.46
CA ASN A 200 13.86 8.94 -6.07
C ASN A 200 14.17 10.12 -7.00
N VAL A 201 15.25 10.87 -6.78
CA VAL A 201 15.70 11.91 -7.71
C VAL A 201 16.22 11.27 -8.99
N ALA A 202 17.02 10.21 -8.90
CA ALA A 202 17.45 9.44 -10.07
C ALA A 202 16.23 8.92 -10.86
N ALA A 203 15.23 8.37 -10.17
CA ALA A 203 14.03 7.87 -10.81
C ALA A 203 13.18 8.93 -11.52
N GLN A 204 13.15 10.16 -11.01
CA GLN A 204 12.45 11.28 -11.66
C GLN A 204 13.22 11.82 -12.86
N GLY A 205 14.55 11.71 -12.88
CA GLY A 205 15.38 12.08 -14.03
C GLY A 205 15.22 11.15 -15.23
N ASP A 206 14.90 9.88 -14.99
CA ASP A 206 14.65 8.87 -16.04
C ASP A 206 13.23 8.97 -16.63
N ALA A 207 12.30 9.64 -15.95
CA ALA A 207 10.98 9.96 -16.45
C ALA A 207 11.03 11.21 -17.35
N ALA A 208 11.71 11.11 -18.50
CA ALA A 208 11.57 12.12 -19.55
C ALA A 208 10.07 12.29 -19.90
N PRO A 209 9.58 13.52 -20.10
CA PRO A 209 8.16 13.72 -20.39
C PRO A 209 7.83 13.00 -21.70
N ALA A 210 6.83 12.11 -21.65
CA ALA A 210 6.16 11.64 -22.85
C ALA A 210 5.48 12.87 -23.47
N GLU A 211 6.10 13.42 -24.51
CA GLU A 211 5.52 14.42 -25.41
C GLU A 211 4.53 13.75 -26.39
#